data_AF-A0A5S3RPG2-F1
#
_entry.id   AF-A0A5S3RPG2-F1
#
_cell.length_a   1.000
_cell.length_b   1.000
_cell.length_c   1.000
_cell.angle_alpha   90.00
_cell.angle_beta   90.00
_cell.angle_gamma   90.00
#
_symmetry.space_group_name_H-M   'P 1'
#
loop_
_entity.id
_entity.type
_entity.pdbx_description
1 polymer ?
#
loop_
_entity_poly.entity_id
_entity_poly.type
_entity_poly.pdbx_seq_one_letter_code
_entity_poly.pdbx_strand_id
1 'polypeptide(L)'
;MGVRLNTILVVCFTTLGLAGCELTEQPVKEDNTEAEQVVKVVEPQGDGLPNPKPRPKTDPMYPPAEIVIGWHAKACGGFKVVASKVSYIGTKEIQNYFDFSCKNNVLAPEKVLTQLLKLDQAYYWPDDIKQYLWLQKQQIKQQIDAKKEQQALNNKMQETLSSLATIEQQLLLREETKEQ
;
A
#
# COMPACT_ATOMS: atom_id res chain seq x y z
N MET A 1 61.57 10.31 -13.46
CA MET A 1 61.60 10.76 -12.04
C MET A 1 60.58 11.89 -11.95
N GLY A 2 59.55 11.94 -11.11
CA GLY A 2 59.06 11.09 -10.03
C GLY A 2 57.88 11.82 -9.34
N VAL A 3 56.92 11.04 -8.83
CA VAL A 3 56.07 11.28 -7.63
C VAL A 3 55.12 12.50 -7.68
N ARG A 4 53.83 12.30 -8.01
CA ARG A 4 52.68 12.12 -7.09
C ARG A 4 52.57 13.18 -5.98
N LEU A 5 51.64 14.13 -6.14
CA LEU A 5 51.04 14.85 -5.02
C LEU A 5 49.68 14.23 -4.69
N ASN A 6 49.63 13.72 -3.47
CA ASN A 6 48.51 13.07 -2.80
C ASN A 6 48.04 14.08 -1.76
N THR A 7 46.80 14.56 -1.85
CA THR A 7 46.20 15.31 -0.73
C THR A 7 44.76 14.87 -0.52
N ILE A 8 44.52 14.56 0.74
CA ILE A 8 43.44 13.80 1.34
C ILE A 8 42.29 14.76 1.70
N LEU A 9 41.07 14.37 1.30
CA LEU A 9 39.82 14.28 2.08
C LEU A 9 39.49 15.41 3.06
N VAL A 10 38.42 16.16 2.79
CA VAL A 10 37.36 16.47 3.77
C VAL A 10 36.03 16.65 3.03
N VAL A 11 35.19 15.62 3.02
CA VAL A 11 33.76 15.76 2.69
C VAL A 11 33.04 16.08 3.99
N CYS A 12 32.69 17.35 4.20
CA CYS A 12 31.86 17.77 5.32
C CYS A 12 30.40 17.31 5.07
N PHE A 13 30.05 16.14 5.60
CA PHE A 13 28.65 15.78 5.81
C PHE A 13 28.09 16.63 6.95
N THR A 14 27.42 17.73 6.63
CA THR A 14 26.58 18.44 7.59
C THR A 14 25.29 17.65 7.76
N THR A 15 25.25 16.77 8.77
CA THR A 15 24.02 16.22 9.33
C THR A 15 23.27 17.35 10.03
N LEU A 16 22.32 17.98 9.35
CA LEU A 16 21.32 18.81 10.00
C LEU A 16 20.33 17.87 10.71
N GLY A 17 20.38 17.94 12.04
CA GLY A 17 19.64 17.08 12.95
C GLY A 17 18.14 17.20 12.78
N LEU A 18 17.48 16.04 12.79
CA LEU A 18 16.07 15.91 13.13
C LEU A 18 15.93 16.18 14.62
N ALA A 19 15.75 17.45 14.99
CA ALA A 19 15.20 17.79 16.30
C ALA A 19 13.76 17.30 16.32
N GLY A 20 13.51 16.24 17.10
CA GLY A 20 12.17 15.76 17.39
C GLY A 20 11.38 16.86 18.08
N CYS A 21 10.21 17.18 17.52
CA CYS A 21 9.19 17.95 18.23
C CYS A 21 8.55 16.96 19.22
N GLU A 22 9.03 16.95 20.46
CA GLU A 22 8.31 16.32 21.57
C GLU A 22 6.97 17.07 21.75
N LEU A 23 5.87 16.34 21.62
CA LEU A 23 4.55 16.83 21.97
C LEU A 23 4.50 17.03 23.49
N THR A 24 4.47 18.28 23.92
CA THR A 24 4.19 18.69 25.29
C THR A 24 2.91 18.02 25.80
N GLU A 25 3.04 17.11 26.76
CA GLU A 25 1.94 16.66 27.60
C GLU A 25 1.51 17.82 28.51
N GLN A 26 0.28 18.30 28.35
CA GLN A 26 -0.40 19.09 29.38
C GLN A 26 -1.45 18.22 30.07
N PRO A 27 -1.41 18.08 31.40
CA PRO A 27 -2.40 17.35 32.16
C PRO A 27 -3.54 18.27 32.63
N VAL A 28 -4.67 17.61 32.93
CA VAL A 28 -5.78 18.03 33.81
C VAL A 28 -6.88 18.91 33.16
N LYS A 29 -8.07 18.31 32.98
CA LYS A 29 -9.22 18.49 33.88
C LYS A 29 -10.35 17.51 33.53
N GLU A 30 -10.53 16.50 34.37
CA GLU A 30 -11.83 15.88 34.60
C GLU A 30 -12.77 16.96 35.12
N ASP A 31 -13.88 17.19 34.43
CA ASP A 31 -15.04 17.84 35.00
C ASP A 31 -16.20 16.86 34.94
N ASN A 32 -16.66 16.49 36.13
CA ASN A 32 -17.83 15.67 36.36
C ASN A 32 -19.05 16.55 36.11
N THR A 33 -19.82 16.23 35.07
CA THR A 33 -21.19 16.74 34.97
C THR A 33 -22.14 15.57 34.81
N GLU A 34 -22.74 15.18 35.94
CA GLU A 34 -23.98 14.43 35.99
C GLU A 34 -25.02 15.11 35.09
N ALA A 35 -25.42 14.42 34.02
CA ALA A 35 -26.61 14.76 33.27
C ALA A 35 -27.70 13.75 33.62
N GLU A 36 -28.48 14.16 34.60
CA GLU A 36 -29.82 13.70 34.94
C GLU A 36 -30.66 13.49 33.67
N GLN A 37 -31.03 12.24 33.36
CA GLN A 37 -32.18 11.96 32.50
C GLN A 37 -33.13 11.00 33.20
N VAL A 38 -34.12 11.62 33.84
CA VAL A 38 -35.38 11.03 34.27
C VAL A 38 -36.08 10.39 33.07
N VAL A 39 -36.18 9.06 33.05
CA VAL A 39 -37.25 8.39 32.32
C VAL A 39 -37.90 7.36 33.26
N LYS A 40 -39.05 7.77 33.79
CA LYS A 40 -40.04 6.91 34.44
C LYS A 40 -40.41 5.78 33.47
N VAL A 41 -40.17 4.53 33.85
CA VAL A 41 -40.86 3.39 33.24
C VAL A 41 -41.46 2.54 34.35
N VAL A 42 -42.79 2.45 34.26
CA VAL A 42 -43.74 1.77 35.12
C VAL A 42 -43.50 0.25 35.05
N GLU A 43 -43.47 -0.42 36.20
CA GLU A 43 -43.54 -1.89 36.28
C GLU A 43 -44.85 -2.42 35.68
N PRO A 44 -44.81 -3.60 35.08
CA PRO A 44 -45.84 -4.57 35.44
C PRO A 44 -45.25 -5.94 35.81
N GLN A 45 -45.73 -6.47 36.92
CA GLN A 45 -45.69 -7.90 37.24
C GLN A 45 -46.49 -8.70 36.19
N GLY A 46 -45.97 -9.86 35.80
CA GLY A 46 -46.70 -10.83 34.98
C GLY A 46 -45.80 -11.97 34.51
N ASP A 47 -45.98 -13.15 35.11
CA ASP A 47 -45.27 -14.39 34.81
C ASP A 47 -45.44 -14.84 33.34
N GLY A 48 -44.35 -15.36 32.74
CA GLY A 48 -44.42 -16.35 31.65
C GLY A 48 -44.15 -15.88 30.22
N LEU A 49 -42.95 -15.38 29.92
CA LEU A 49 -42.35 -15.48 28.57
C LEU A 49 -40.81 -15.62 28.65
N PRO A 50 -40.16 -16.43 27.78
CA PRO A 50 -38.72 -16.60 27.84
C PRO A 50 -38.03 -15.29 27.44
N ASN A 51 -37.16 -14.80 28.32
CA ASN A 51 -36.32 -13.62 28.14
C ASN A 51 -35.65 -13.64 26.75
N PRO A 52 -35.89 -12.66 25.85
CA PRO A 52 -35.15 -12.59 24.61
C PRO A 52 -33.69 -12.29 24.96
N LYS A 53 -32.77 -13.21 24.61
CA LYS A 53 -31.33 -12.96 24.75
C LYS A 53 -31.00 -11.56 24.20
N PRO A 54 -30.25 -10.73 24.92
CA PRO A 54 -29.82 -9.43 24.41
C PRO A 54 -29.13 -9.67 23.07
N ARG A 55 -29.68 -9.08 22.02
CA ARG A 55 -29.12 -9.19 20.67
C ARG A 55 -27.94 -8.23 20.61
N PRO A 56 -26.68 -8.69 20.53
CA PRO A 56 -25.61 -7.80 20.13
C PRO A 56 -25.78 -7.62 18.62
N LYS A 57 -26.46 -6.56 18.21
CA LYS A 57 -26.30 -5.98 16.87
C LYS A 57 -25.46 -4.73 17.07
N THR A 58 -24.20 -4.90 17.43
CA THR A 58 -23.22 -3.86 17.21
C THR A 58 -23.15 -3.63 15.70
N ASP A 59 -23.34 -2.38 15.30
CA ASP A 59 -23.28 -1.99 13.90
C ASP A 59 -21.93 -2.40 13.28
N PRO A 60 -21.91 -2.69 11.97
CA PRO A 60 -20.70 -3.01 11.24
C PRO A 60 -19.62 -1.93 11.45
N MET A 61 -18.57 -2.26 12.21
CA MET A 61 -17.46 -1.34 12.48
C MET A 61 -16.39 -1.49 11.40
N TYR A 62 -16.20 -0.43 10.60
CA TYR A 62 -15.11 -0.35 9.64
C TYR A 62 -13.84 0.18 10.30
N PRO A 63 -12.65 -0.21 9.81
CA PRO A 63 -11.41 0.35 10.33
C PRO A 63 -11.28 1.82 9.91
N PRO A 64 -10.71 2.69 10.74
CA PRO A 64 -10.29 4.02 10.29
C PRO A 64 -9.09 3.91 9.33
N ALA A 65 -8.89 4.91 8.47
CA ALA A 65 -7.81 4.92 7.48
C ALA A 65 -6.42 4.67 8.08
N GLU A 66 -6.10 5.21 9.26
CA GLU A 66 -4.78 5.05 9.90
C GLU A 66 -4.48 3.58 10.19
N ILE A 67 -5.49 2.81 10.58
CA ILE A 67 -5.36 1.38 10.84
C ILE A 67 -5.14 0.62 9.53
N VAL A 68 -5.86 0.96 8.47
CA VAL A 68 -5.69 0.34 7.14
C VAL A 68 -4.31 0.64 6.56
N ILE A 69 -3.85 1.90 6.64
CA ILE A 69 -2.52 2.33 6.23
C ILE A 69 -1.46 1.58 7.02
N GLY A 70 -1.66 1.45 8.34
CA GLY A 70 -0.79 0.65 9.20
C GLY A 70 -0.69 -0.80 8.72
N TRP A 71 -1.83 -1.45 8.45
CA TRP A 71 -1.82 -2.84 7.96
C TRP A 71 -1.06 -3.00 6.65
N HIS A 72 -1.21 -2.05 5.73
CA HIS A 72 -0.44 -2.03 4.49
C HIS A 72 1.06 -1.86 4.76
N ALA A 73 1.44 -0.91 5.62
CA ALA A 73 2.83 -0.69 6.00
C ALA A 73 3.43 -1.96 6.60
N LYS A 74 2.74 -2.62 7.54
CA LYS A 74 3.18 -3.88 8.14
C LYS A 74 3.42 -4.98 7.11
N ALA A 75 2.50 -5.15 6.15
CA ALA A 75 2.61 -6.16 5.10
C ALA A 75 3.79 -5.90 4.14
N CYS A 76 4.08 -4.63 3.86
CA CYS A 76 5.13 -4.20 2.93
C CYS A 76 6.50 -4.00 3.59
N GLY A 77 6.68 -4.38 4.87
CA GLY A 77 7.96 -4.25 5.58
C GLY A 77 8.22 -2.87 6.20
N GLY A 78 7.19 -2.04 6.34
CA GLY A 78 7.21 -0.78 7.07
C GLY A 78 7.09 -0.95 8.59
N PHE A 79 6.61 0.09 9.27
CA PHE A 79 6.52 0.12 10.73
C PHE A 79 5.45 -0.80 11.30
N LYS A 80 5.59 -1.17 12.58
CA LYS A 80 4.67 -2.05 13.30
C LYS A 80 3.41 -1.28 13.70
N VAL A 81 2.25 -1.83 13.38
CA VAL A 81 0.95 -1.31 13.86
C VAL A 81 0.72 -1.77 15.29
N VAL A 82 0.24 -0.86 16.14
CA VAL A 82 -0.26 -1.20 17.48
C VAL A 82 -1.44 -2.18 17.33
N ALA A 83 -1.40 -3.28 18.07
CA ALA A 83 -2.47 -4.27 18.04
C ALA A 83 -3.77 -3.65 18.59
N SER A 84 -4.80 -3.58 17.75
CA SER A 84 -6.16 -3.25 18.19
C SER A 84 -6.87 -4.50 18.69
N LYS A 85 -7.61 -4.39 19.78
CA LYS A 85 -8.52 -5.45 20.26
C LYS A 85 -9.88 -5.43 19.54
N VAL A 86 -10.10 -4.44 18.68
CA VAL A 86 -11.33 -4.24 17.93
C VAL A 86 -11.33 -5.11 16.67
N SER A 87 -12.44 -5.79 16.43
CA SER A 87 -12.66 -6.55 15.19
C SER A 87 -13.35 -5.66 14.17
N TYR A 88 -12.68 -5.36 13.06
CA TYR A 88 -13.24 -4.59 11.95
C TYR A 88 -13.70 -5.49 10.80
N ILE A 89 -14.68 -5.01 10.05
CA ILE A 89 -15.14 -5.69 8.84
C ILE A 89 -14.06 -5.63 7.75
N GLY A 90 -13.93 -6.75 7.02
CA GLY A 90 -12.99 -6.88 5.92
C GLY A 90 -11.52 -6.95 6.35
N THR A 91 -11.22 -7.01 7.66
CA THR A 91 -9.85 -7.05 8.19
C THR A 91 -9.02 -8.16 7.55
N LYS A 92 -9.57 -9.37 7.47
CA LYS A 92 -8.86 -10.53 6.94
C LYS A 92 -8.56 -10.33 5.45
N GLU A 93 -9.55 -9.89 4.70
CA GLU A 93 -9.48 -9.74 3.25
C GLU A 93 -8.53 -8.61 2.84
N ILE A 94 -8.59 -7.47 3.53
CA ILE A 94 -7.69 -6.34 3.24
C ILE A 94 -6.25 -6.62 3.66
N GLN A 95 -6.02 -7.29 4.79
CA GLN A 95 -4.68 -7.70 5.20
C GLN A 95 -4.09 -8.74 4.25
N ASN A 96 -4.87 -9.75 3.86
CA ASN A 96 -4.45 -10.74 2.86
C ASN A 96 -4.14 -10.08 1.51
N TYR A 97 -4.96 -9.12 1.10
CA TYR A 97 -4.69 -8.32 -0.10
C TYR A 97 -3.36 -7.59 0.02
N PHE A 98 -3.06 -6.94 1.14
CA PHE A 98 -1.77 -6.26 1.34
C PHE A 98 -0.59 -7.23 1.35
N ASP A 99 -0.68 -8.36 2.06
CA ASP A 99 0.36 -9.38 2.06
C ASP A 99 0.65 -9.92 0.65
N PHE A 100 -0.39 -10.03 -0.18
CA PHE A 100 -0.29 -10.40 -1.58
C PHE A 100 0.30 -9.26 -2.43
N SER A 101 -0.25 -8.05 -2.34
CA SER A 101 0.10 -6.92 -3.18
C SER A 101 1.55 -6.49 -2.95
N CYS A 102 2.01 -6.43 -1.70
CA CYS A 102 3.38 -6.05 -1.35
C CYS A 102 4.44 -6.95 -2.02
N LYS A 103 4.15 -8.25 -2.18
CA LYS A 103 5.06 -9.22 -2.82
C LYS A 103 4.95 -9.23 -4.34
N ASN A 104 3.78 -8.88 -4.87
CA ASN A 104 3.44 -9.11 -6.28
C ASN A 104 3.28 -7.83 -7.10
N ASN A 105 3.43 -6.64 -6.51
CA ASN A 105 3.20 -5.39 -7.22
C ASN A 105 4.10 -5.25 -8.45
N VAL A 106 5.37 -5.66 -8.34
CA VAL A 106 6.32 -5.64 -9.46
C VAL A 106 6.19 -6.88 -10.34
N LEU A 107 5.99 -8.06 -9.73
CA LEU A 107 6.03 -9.34 -10.43
C LEU A 107 4.78 -9.59 -11.27
N ALA A 108 3.60 -9.27 -10.73
CA ALA A 108 2.30 -9.54 -11.34
C ALA A 108 1.28 -8.41 -11.06
N PRO A 109 1.56 -7.17 -11.51
CA PRO A 109 0.72 -6.01 -11.21
C PRO A 109 -0.73 -6.17 -11.70
N GLU A 110 -0.99 -6.89 -12.79
CA GLU A 110 -2.33 -7.15 -13.30
C GLU A 110 -3.16 -8.02 -12.34
N LYS A 111 -2.51 -9.01 -11.71
CA LYS A 111 -3.15 -9.85 -10.69
C LYS A 111 -3.44 -9.02 -9.43
N VAL A 112 -2.51 -8.15 -9.04
CA VAL A 112 -2.71 -7.22 -7.92
C VAL A 112 -3.89 -6.29 -8.17
N LEU A 113 -3.98 -5.70 -9.36
CA LEU A 113 -5.12 -4.86 -9.75
C LEU A 113 -6.44 -5.63 -9.68
N THR A 114 -6.46 -6.87 -10.18
CA THR A 114 -7.67 -7.69 -10.16
C THR A 114 -8.14 -8.01 -8.74
N GLN A 115 -7.21 -8.32 -7.82
CA GLN A 115 -7.57 -8.54 -6.42
C GLN A 115 -8.04 -7.26 -5.73
N LEU A 116 -7.42 -6.12 -6.03
CA LEU A 116 -7.86 -4.83 -5.49
C LEU A 116 -9.30 -4.51 -5.89
N LEU A 117 -9.65 -4.72 -7.17
CA LEU A 117 -11.02 -4.50 -7.66
C LEU A 117 -12.04 -5.42 -6.96
N LYS A 118 -11.66 -6.67 -6.70
CA LYS A 118 -12.52 -7.60 -5.94
C LYS A 118 -12.71 -7.15 -4.50
N LEU A 119 -11.64 -6.68 -3.84
CA LEU A 119 -11.70 -6.16 -2.48
C LEU A 119 -12.56 -4.89 -2.40
N ASP A 120 -12.37 -3.96 -3.33
CA ASP A 120 -13.11 -2.69 -3.42
C ASP A 120 -14.63 -2.92 -3.60
N GLN A 121 -15.01 -3.96 -4.36
CA GLN A 121 -16.41 -4.32 -4.58
C GLN A 121 -17.03 -5.18 -3.46
N ALA A 122 -16.22 -5.85 -2.64
CA ALA A 122 -16.71 -6.80 -1.64
C ALA A 122 -17.29 -6.12 -0.39
N TYR A 123 -16.97 -4.86 -0.13
CA TYR A 123 -17.36 -4.15 1.08
C TYR A 123 -17.80 -2.71 0.78
N TYR A 124 -18.67 -2.18 1.64
CA TYR A 124 -19.05 -0.77 1.58
C TYR A 124 -18.03 0.08 2.35
N TRP A 125 -16.84 0.22 1.77
CA TRP A 125 -15.75 0.95 2.41
C TRP A 125 -16.14 2.41 2.73
N PRO A 126 -15.78 2.93 3.91
CA PRO A 126 -15.81 4.37 4.20
C PRO A 126 -14.99 5.17 3.18
N ASP A 127 -15.32 6.45 3.00
CA ASP A 127 -14.79 7.25 1.88
C ASP A 127 -13.28 7.50 1.97
N ASP A 128 -12.72 7.62 3.17
CA ASP A 128 -11.28 7.70 3.43
C ASP A 128 -10.55 6.43 2.94
N ILE A 129 -11.12 5.25 3.22
CA ILE A 129 -10.59 3.98 2.74
C ILE A 129 -10.78 3.86 1.22
N LYS A 130 -11.93 4.24 0.67
CA LYS A 130 -12.15 4.24 -0.78
C LYS A 130 -11.11 5.10 -1.50
N GLN A 131 -10.84 6.30 -0.99
CA GLN A 131 -9.83 7.19 -1.54
C GLN A 131 -8.45 6.54 -1.49
N TYR A 132 -8.11 5.88 -0.38
CA TYR A 132 -6.86 5.16 -0.24
C TYR A 132 -6.72 3.99 -1.24
N LEU A 133 -7.74 3.14 -1.36
CA LEU A 133 -7.77 2.03 -2.33
C LEU A 133 -7.74 2.56 -3.78
N TRP A 134 -8.40 3.68 -4.04
CA TRP A 134 -8.37 4.34 -5.34
C TRP A 134 -6.96 4.82 -5.69
N LEU A 135 -6.21 5.41 -4.74
CA LEU A 135 -4.83 5.82 -4.96
C LEU A 135 -3.94 4.60 -5.30
N GLN A 136 -4.09 3.50 -4.57
CA GLN A 136 -3.37 2.26 -4.88
C GLN A 136 -3.69 1.76 -6.29
N LYS A 137 -4.96 1.80 -6.70
CA LYS A 137 -5.40 1.42 -8.04
C LYS A 137 -4.71 2.26 -9.13
N GLN A 138 -4.56 3.57 -8.92
CA GLN A 138 -3.85 4.44 -9.88
C GLN A 138 -2.37 4.08 -9.97
N GLN A 139 -1.72 3.88 -8.82
CA GLN A 139 -0.31 3.49 -8.78
C GLN A 139 -0.06 2.16 -9.51
N ILE A 140 -0.93 1.16 -9.31
CA ILE A 140 -0.79 -0.14 -9.98
C ILE A 140 -0.97 0.01 -11.50
N LYS A 141 -1.95 0.81 -11.94
CA LYS A 141 -2.15 1.07 -13.38
C LYS A 141 -0.92 1.70 -14.03
N GLN A 142 -0.35 2.72 -13.39
CA GLN A 142 0.88 3.36 -13.88
C GLN A 142 2.03 2.34 -14.02
N GLN A 143 2.18 1.43 -13.06
CA GLN A 143 3.19 0.36 -13.15
C GLN A 143 2.94 -0.60 -14.31
N ILE A 144 1.67 -0.99 -14.53
CA ILE A 144 1.30 -1.85 -15.68
C ILE A 144 1.65 -1.15 -16.99
N ASP A 145 1.29 0.12 -17.12
CA ASP A 145 1.52 0.86 -18.36
C ASP A 145 3.01 1.08 -18.62
N ALA A 146 3.79 1.44 -17.59
CA ALA A 146 5.25 1.52 -17.70
C ALA A 146 5.90 0.19 -18.12
N LYS A 147 5.41 -0.95 -17.60
CA LYS A 147 5.91 -2.28 -17.99
C LYS A 147 5.60 -2.61 -19.44
N LYS A 148 4.40 -2.24 -19.93
CA LYS A 148 4.04 -2.42 -21.34
C LYS A 148 4.91 -1.57 -22.26
N GLU A 149 5.16 -0.31 -21.90
CA GLU A 149 6.03 0.58 -22.66
C GLU A 149 7.47 0.05 -22.72
N GLN A 150 7.99 -0.43 -21.58
CA GLN A 150 9.31 -1.04 -21.52
C GLN A 150 9.41 -2.29 -22.41
N GLN A 151 8.39 -3.14 -22.41
CA GLN A 151 8.35 -4.32 -23.26
C GLN A 151 8.29 -3.94 -24.74
N ALA A 152 7.48 -2.95 -25.12
CA ALA A 152 7.40 -2.47 -26.49
C ALA A 152 8.74 -1.90 -26.98
N LEU A 153 9.45 -1.17 -26.12
CA LEU A 153 10.79 -0.67 -26.41
C LEU A 153 11.80 -1.81 -26.60
N ASN A 154 11.77 -2.82 -25.73
CA ASN A 154 12.66 -3.97 -25.82
C ASN A 154 12.45 -4.76 -27.13
N ASN A 155 11.18 -4.96 -27.53
CA ASN A 155 10.85 -5.62 -28.79
C ASN A 155 11.41 -4.84 -30.00
N LYS A 156 11.24 -3.51 -30.03
CA LYS A 156 11.80 -2.66 -31.09
C LYS A 156 13.33 -2.70 -31.14
N MET A 157 13.97 -2.71 -29.97
CA MET A 157 15.42 -2.84 -29.87
C MET A 157 15.88 -4.19 -30.44
N GLN A 158 15.20 -5.29 -30.09
CA GLN A 158 15.51 -6.62 -30.61
C GLN A 158 15.35 -6.71 -32.13
N GLU A 159 14.27 -6.15 -32.68
CA GLU A 159 14.05 -6.05 -34.13
C GLU A 159 15.17 -5.26 -34.81
N THR A 160 15.55 -4.13 -34.22
CA THR A 160 16.63 -3.27 -34.75
C THR A 160 17.97 -4.02 -34.75
N LEU A 161 18.33 -4.66 -33.65
CA LEU A 161 19.58 -5.44 -33.55
C LEU A 161 19.59 -6.63 -34.51
N SER A 162 18.47 -7.32 -34.67
CA SER A 162 18.34 -8.41 -35.65
C SER A 162 18.48 -7.91 -37.09
N SER A 163 17.92 -6.73 -37.39
CA SER A 163 18.04 -6.11 -38.72
C SER A 163 19.49 -5.69 -39.01
N LEU A 164 20.18 -5.12 -38.01
CA LEU A 164 21.59 -4.73 -38.13
C LEU A 164 22.48 -5.95 -38.37
N ALA A 165 22.32 -7.02 -37.60
CA ALA A 165 23.06 -8.26 -37.80
C ALA A 165 22.83 -8.86 -39.20
N THR A 166 21.60 -8.77 -39.72
CA THR A 166 21.28 -9.21 -41.09
C THR A 166 22.02 -8.38 -42.14
N ILE A 167 22.08 -7.05 -41.94
CA ILE A 167 22.83 -6.14 -42.81
C ILE A 167 24.33 -6.45 -42.77
N GLU A 168 24.91 -6.64 -41.58
CA GLU A 168 26.32 -7.02 -41.42
C GLU A 168 26.64 -8.31 -42.18
N GLN A 169 25.80 -9.34 -42.04
CA GLN A 169 25.99 -10.59 -42.77
C GLN A 169 25.91 -10.40 -44.30
N GLN A 170 25.00 -9.56 -44.79
CA GLN A 170 24.92 -9.23 -46.23
C GLN A 170 26.16 -8.48 -46.72
N LEU A 171 26.73 -7.60 -45.89
CA LEU A 171 27.95 -6.86 -46.22
C LEU A 171 29.15 -7.79 -46.31
N LEU A 172 29.32 -8.71 -45.35
CA LEU A 172 30.39 -9.72 -45.37
C LEU A 172 30.34 -10.58 -46.64
N LEU A 173 29.16 -11.07 -47.01
CA LEU A 173 28.98 -11.88 -48.23
C LEU A 173 29.32 -11.10 -49.50
N ARG A 174 29.01 -9.79 -49.54
CA ARG A 174 29.38 -8.91 -50.67
C ARG A 174 30.88 -8.61 -50.73
N GLU A 175 31.57 -8.63 -49.61
CA GLU A 175 33.02 -8.46 -49.55
C GLU A 175 33.72 -9.72 -50.05
N GLU A 176 33.30 -10.90 -49.59
CA GLU A 176 33.81 -12.20 -50.06
C GLU A 176 33.64 -12.41 -51.57
N THR A 177 32.53 -11.95 -52.16
CA THR A 177 32.28 -12.06 -53.61
C THR A 177 33.01 -11.03 -54.46
N LYS A 178 33.59 -9.98 -53.87
CA LYS A 178 34.38 -8.98 -54.61
C LYS A 178 35.87 -9.34 -54.72
N GLU A 179 36.37 -10.22 -53.86
CA GLU A 179 37.77 -10.67 -53.88
C GLU A 179 38.01 -11.92 -54.76
N GLN A 180 36.99 -12.42 -55.47
CA GLN A 180 37.09 -13.45 -56.51
C GLN A 180 37.08 -12.82 -57.91
#